data_AF-A0A1F0BGK7-F1
#
_entry.id   AF-A0A1F0BGK7-F1
#
_cell.length_a   1.000
_cell.length_b   1.000
_cell.length_c   1.000
_cell.angle_alpha   90.00
_cell.angle_beta   90.00
_cell.angle_gamma   90.00
#
_symmetry.space_group_name_H-M   'P 1'
#
loop_
_entity.id
_entity.type
_entity.pdbx_description
1 polymer ?
#
loop_
_entity_poly.entity_id
_entity_poly.type
_entity_poly.pdbx_seq_one_letter_code
_entity_poly.pdbx_strand_id
1 'polypeptide(L)'
;MIKWTGKSTDGRWNKTVEADSYFELLEKLVDKGYIGDYIDSDSQLFHELGYVSQEVSELEERLNYGETADDALVELENFEWDKVLRNLTDKEIESAIRGCDSQAYYQEFEVTQ
;
A
#
# COMPACT_ATOMS: atom_id res chain seq x y z
N MET A 1 13.76 -7.97 -11.75
CA MET A 1 13.86 -6.64 -11.11
C MET A 1 12.70 -5.77 -11.59
N ILE A 2 12.11 -5.01 -10.68
CA ILE A 2 11.04 -4.04 -10.94
C ILE A 2 11.61 -2.65 -10.71
N LYS A 3 11.41 -1.76 -11.67
CA LYS A 3 11.67 -0.33 -11.54
C LYS A 3 10.35 0.42 -11.56
N TRP A 4 10.05 1.11 -10.47
CA TRP A 4 8.90 1.99 -10.33
C TRP A 4 9.32 3.44 -10.53
N THR A 5 8.49 4.21 -11.22
CA THR A 5 8.64 5.66 -11.33
C THR A 5 7.31 6.35 -11.04
N GLY A 6 7.28 7.20 -10.03
CA GLY A 6 6.13 8.03 -9.66
C GLY A 6 6.35 9.50 -10.01
N LYS A 7 5.32 10.18 -10.53
CA LYS A 7 5.36 11.60 -10.92
C LYS A 7 4.10 12.34 -10.46
N SER A 8 4.28 13.56 -9.93
CA SER A 8 3.17 14.49 -9.68
C SER A 8 2.62 15.04 -11.00
N THR A 9 1.42 15.62 -10.96
CA THR A 9 0.77 16.24 -12.13
C THR A 9 1.55 17.41 -12.73
N ASP A 10 2.31 18.14 -11.90
CA ASP A 10 3.18 19.25 -12.32
C ASP A 10 4.61 18.80 -12.66
N GLY A 11 4.91 17.51 -12.54
CA GLY A 11 6.21 16.90 -12.82
C GLY A 11 7.35 17.30 -11.87
N ARG A 12 7.09 18.12 -10.83
CA ARG A 12 8.14 18.56 -9.89
C ARG A 12 8.56 17.45 -8.95
N TRP A 13 7.63 16.60 -8.55
CA TRP A 13 7.92 15.39 -7.82
C TRP A 13 8.07 14.25 -8.83
N ASN A 14 9.27 13.69 -8.92
CA ASN A 14 9.60 12.58 -9.81
C ASN A 14 10.62 11.68 -9.09
N LYS A 15 10.22 10.46 -8.77
CA LYS A 15 11.00 9.50 -7.98
C LYS A 15 11.06 8.16 -8.68
N THR A 16 12.21 7.51 -8.56
CA THR A 16 12.43 6.15 -9.06
C THR A 16 12.88 5.24 -7.93
N VAL A 17 12.35 4.03 -7.88
CA VAL A 17 12.71 2.99 -6.92
C VAL A 17 12.85 1.66 -7.64
N GLU A 18 13.88 0.90 -7.30
CA GLU A 18 14.11 -0.45 -7.84
C GLU A 18 13.99 -1.48 -6.72
N ALA A 19 13.42 -2.64 -7.04
CA ALA A 19 13.20 -3.75 -6.12
C ALA A 19 13.22 -5.09 -6.86
N ASP A 20 13.48 -6.19 -6.16
CA ASP A 20 13.49 -7.53 -6.75
C ASP A 20 12.11 -8.19 -6.76
N SER A 21 11.18 -7.72 -5.92
CA SER A 21 9.78 -8.17 -5.87
C SER A 21 8.81 -7.01 -5.61
N TYR A 22 7.52 -7.20 -5.87
CA TYR A 22 6.51 -6.18 -5.57
C TYR A 22 6.36 -5.94 -4.07
N PHE A 23 6.50 -7.00 -3.24
CA PHE A 23 6.55 -6.86 -1.79
C PHE A 23 7.70 -5.93 -1.36
N GLU A 24 8.93 -6.17 -1.85
CA GLU A 24 10.05 -5.29 -1.52
C GLU A 24 9.85 -3.87 -2.07
N LEU A 25 9.22 -3.72 -3.24
CA LEU A 25 8.86 -2.41 -3.78
C LEU A 25 7.91 -1.67 -2.84
N LEU A 26 6.85 -2.32 -2.36
CA LEU A 26 5.88 -1.76 -1.41
C LEU A 26 6.60 -1.23 -0.17
N GLU A 27 7.38 -2.08 0.49
CA GLU A 27 8.16 -1.73 1.68
C GLU A 27 9.06 -0.51 1.44
N LYS A 28 9.76 -0.48 0.30
CA LYS A 28 10.63 0.65 -0.07
C LYS A 28 9.86 1.94 -0.32
N LEU A 29 8.64 1.87 -0.85
CA LEU A 29 7.82 3.06 -1.11
C LEU A 29 7.25 3.64 0.20
N VAL A 30 6.86 2.76 1.13
CA VAL A 30 6.41 3.12 2.49
C VAL A 30 7.56 3.72 3.30
N ASP A 31 8.72 3.05 3.39
CA ASP A 31 9.91 3.53 4.11
C ASP A 31 10.39 4.90 3.62
N LYS A 32 10.24 5.17 2.31
CA LYS A 32 10.59 6.46 1.71
C LYS A 32 9.52 7.53 1.89
N GLY A 33 8.34 7.18 2.38
CA GLY A 33 7.18 8.06 2.50
C GLY A 33 6.66 8.54 1.14
N TYR A 34 6.86 7.76 0.08
CA TYR A 34 6.34 8.09 -1.26
C TYR A 34 4.87 7.69 -1.41
N ILE A 35 4.46 6.68 -0.66
CA ILE A 35 3.06 6.31 -0.41
C ILE A 35 2.85 6.29 1.11
N GLY A 36 1.58 6.37 1.54
CA GLY A 36 1.25 6.31 2.97
C GLY A 36 1.56 4.92 3.55
N ASP A 37 1.76 4.88 4.87
CA ASP A 37 2.06 3.64 5.58
C ASP A 37 0.80 2.78 5.73
N TYR A 38 0.90 1.48 5.44
CA TYR A 38 -0.23 0.57 5.58
C TYR A 38 -0.67 0.38 7.03
N ILE A 39 0.12 0.78 8.05
CA ILE A 39 -0.35 0.78 9.44
C ILE A 39 -1.26 1.97 9.78
N ASP A 40 -1.25 3.00 8.93
CA ASP A 40 -2.08 4.19 9.08
C ASP A 40 -3.41 3.97 8.35
N SER A 41 -4.49 3.83 9.13
CA SER A 41 -5.84 3.56 8.62
C SER A 41 -6.41 4.71 7.76
N ASP A 42 -5.85 5.91 7.87
CA ASP A 42 -6.23 7.07 7.05
C ASP A 42 -5.43 7.14 5.74
N SER A 43 -4.47 6.24 5.53
CA SER A 43 -3.63 6.23 4.34
C SER A 43 -4.35 5.66 3.12
N GLN A 44 -4.05 6.21 1.94
CA GLN A 44 -4.50 5.60 0.68
C GLN A 44 -4.09 4.13 0.57
N LEU A 45 -2.89 3.77 1.05
CA LEU A 45 -2.41 2.41 0.93
C LEU A 45 -3.26 1.43 1.75
N PHE A 46 -3.67 1.80 2.97
CA PHE A 46 -4.56 0.98 3.79
C PHE A 46 -5.88 0.67 3.07
N HIS A 47 -6.53 1.70 2.52
CA HIS A 47 -7.76 1.56 1.74
C HIS A 47 -7.56 0.68 0.50
N GLU A 48 -6.46 0.88 -0.23
CA GLU A 48 -6.16 0.11 -1.44
C GLU A 48 -5.84 -1.36 -1.14
N LEU A 49 -5.23 -1.65 0.01
CA LEU A 49 -5.05 -3.00 0.52
C LEU A 49 -6.39 -3.66 0.89
N GLY A 50 -7.38 -2.88 1.33
CA GLY A 50 -8.74 -3.35 1.57
C GLY A 50 -9.43 -3.92 0.31
N TYR A 51 -9.06 -3.45 -0.89
CA TYR A 51 -9.61 -4.00 -2.14
C TYR A 51 -9.02 -5.35 -2.54
N VAL A 52 -7.84 -5.70 -2.03
CA VAL A 52 -7.09 -6.91 -2.42
C VAL A 52 -6.88 -7.89 -1.27
N SER A 53 -7.17 -7.51 -0.04
CA SER A 53 -7.07 -8.34 1.16
C SER A 53 -8.39 -8.33 1.92
N GLN A 54 -9.03 -9.49 2.02
CA GLN A 54 -10.25 -9.63 2.81
C GLN A 54 -10.00 -9.30 4.29
N GLU A 55 -8.85 -9.70 4.85
CA GLU A 55 -8.50 -9.42 6.25
C GLU A 55 -8.41 -7.90 6.51
N VAL A 56 -7.84 -7.14 5.57
CA VAL A 56 -7.76 -5.67 5.68
C VAL A 56 -9.14 -5.03 5.47
N SER A 57 -9.93 -5.53 4.52
CA SER A 57 -11.29 -5.03 4.27
C SER A 57 -12.20 -5.16 5.50
N GLU A 58 -12.17 -6.32 6.17
CA GLU A 58 -12.94 -6.57 7.39
C GLU A 58 -12.46 -5.72 8.57
N LEU A 59 -11.17 -5.43 8.65
CA LEU A 59 -10.62 -4.50 9.64
C LEU A 59 -11.08 -3.05 9.36
N GLU A 60 -10.96 -2.60 8.10
CA GLU A 60 -11.39 -1.27 7.66
C GLU A 60 -12.89 -1.03 7.89
N GLU A 61 -13.74 -2.01 7.59
CA GLU A 61 -15.18 -1.91 7.84
C GLU A 61 -15.49 -1.70 9.33
N ARG A 62 -14.81 -2.45 10.21
CA ARG A 62 -14.98 -2.33 11.67
C ARG A 62 -14.47 -1.01 12.21
N LEU A 63 -13.38 -0.48 11.67
CA LEU A 63 -12.84 0.84 12.05
C LEU A 63 -13.82 1.97 11.67
N ASN A 64 -14.48 1.88 10.53
CA ASN A 64 -15.33 2.96 10.01
C ASN A 64 -16.80 2.91 10.48
N TYR A 65 -17.36 1.71 10.65
CA TYR A 65 -18.82 1.54 10.80
C TYR A 65 -19.22 0.59 11.94
N GLY A 66 -18.25 0.00 12.65
CA GLY A 66 -18.51 -0.98 13.71
C GLY A 66 -18.83 -0.35 15.07
N GLU A 67 -19.68 -1.03 15.86
CA GLU A 67 -19.81 -0.75 17.31
C GLU A 67 -18.53 -1.11 18.10
N THR A 68 -17.56 -1.75 17.44
CA THR A 68 -16.32 -2.30 17.98
C THR A 68 -15.07 -1.55 17.46
N ALA A 69 -15.18 -0.26 17.16
CA ALA A 69 -14.05 0.52 16.60
C ALA A 69 -12.82 0.52 17.53
N ASP A 70 -13.01 0.57 18.85
CA ASP A 70 -11.92 0.50 19.83
C ASP A 70 -11.17 -0.84 19.77
N ASP A 71 -11.89 -1.96 19.64
CA ASP A 71 -11.27 -3.30 19.49
C ASP A 71 -10.52 -3.40 18.15
N ALA A 72 -11.07 -2.80 17.09
CA ALA A 72 -10.44 -2.78 15.77
C ALA A 72 -9.15 -1.92 15.75
N LEU A 73 -9.09 -0.84 16.53
CA LEU A 73 -7.85 -0.05 16.71
C LEU A 73 -6.77 -0.89 17.42
N VAL A 74 -7.13 -1.64 18.46
CA VAL A 74 -6.20 -2.56 19.13
C VAL A 74 -5.75 -3.66 18.17
N GLU A 75 -6.64 -4.18 17.32
CA GLU A 75 -6.29 -5.16 16.30
C GLU A 75 -5.34 -4.58 15.25
N LEU A 76 -5.57 -3.35 14.78
CA LEU A 76 -4.70 -2.65 13.83
C LEU A 76 -3.26 -2.52 14.37
N GLU A 77 -3.10 -2.17 15.65
CA GLU A 77 -1.79 -2.07 16.31
C GLU A 77 -1.06 -3.43 16.41
N ASN A 78 -1.82 -4.53 16.46
CA ASN A 78 -1.28 -5.89 16.58
C ASN A 78 -1.42 -6.70 15.30
N PHE A 79 -1.74 -6.06 14.18
CA PHE A 79 -2.05 -6.73 12.93
C PHE A 79 -0.78 -7.35 12.35
N GLU A 80 -0.87 -8.60 11.90
CA GLU A 80 0.27 -9.36 11.37
C GLU A 80 0.59 -8.94 9.93
N TRP A 81 0.98 -7.67 9.73
CA TRP A 81 1.15 -7.04 8.42
C TRP A 81 2.09 -7.80 7.49
N ASP A 82 3.25 -8.25 7.97
CA ASP A 82 4.19 -9.03 7.14
C ASP A 82 3.54 -10.30 6.60
N LYS A 83 2.73 -11.00 7.42
CA LYS A 83 2.01 -12.21 7.00
C LYS A 83 0.95 -11.88 5.96
N VAL A 84 0.14 -10.83 6.20
CA VAL A 84 -0.94 -10.43 5.28
C VAL A 84 -0.35 -10.01 3.94
N LEU A 85 0.64 -9.14 3.94
CA LEU A 85 1.28 -8.62 2.73
C LEU A 85 2.02 -9.72 1.95
N ARG A 86 2.64 -10.69 2.61
CA ARG A 86 3.29 -11.85 1.95
C ARG A 86 2.31 -12.84 1.33
N ASN A 87 1.05 -12.85 1.77
CA ASN A 87 0.01 -13.70 1.18
C ASN A 87 -0.58 -13.10 -0.11
N LEU A 88 -0.35 -11.81 -0.36
CA LEU A 88 -0.78 -11.15 -1.58
C LEU A 88 0.11 -11.56 -2.76
N THR A 89 -0.51 -11.66 -3.92
CA THR A 89 0.19 -11.84 -5.19
C THR A 89 0.86 -10.54 -5.63
N ASP A 90 1.89 -10.66 -6.48
CA ASP A 90 2.55 -9.51 -7.11
C ASP A 90 1.56 -8.53 -7.77
N LYS A 91 0.48 -9.04 -8.38
CA LYS A 91 -0.54 -8.22 -9.04
C LYS A 91 -1.40 -7.45 -8.05
N GLU A 92 -1.72 -8.05 -6.91
CA GLU A 92 -2.49 -7.41 -5.84
C GLU A 92 -1.68 -6.30 -5.20
N ILE A 93 -0.39 -6.54 -4.93
CA ILE A 93 0.52 -5.51 -4.42
C ILE A 93 0.73 -4.40 -5.46
N GLU A 94 0.91 -4.73 -6.74
CA GLU A 94 0.98 -3.74 -7.81
C GLU A 94 -0.28 -2.87 -7.84
N SER A 95 -1.46 -3.50 -7.76
CA SER A 95 -2.74 -2.80 -7.76
C SER A 95 -2.84 -1.82 -6.59
N ALA A 96 -2.45 -2.25 -5.38
CA ALA A 96 -2.48 -1.42 -4.20
C ALA A 96 -1.53 -0.21 -4.32
N ILE A 97 -0.32 -0.41 -4.84
CA ILE A 97 0.63 0.68 -5.11
C ILE A 97 0.06 1.66 -6.14
N ARG A 98 -0.55 1.15 -7.22
CA ARG A 98 -1.14 1.99 -8.28
C ARG A 98 -2.28 2.87 -7.78
N GLY A 99 -3.05 2.41 -6.80
CA GLY A 99 -4.11 3.20 -6.17
C GLY A 99 -3.58 4.37 -5.32
N CYS A 100 -2.31 4.33 -4.90
CA CYS A 100 -1.67 5.40 -4.14
C CYS A 100 -1.24 6.57 -5.04
N ASP A 101 -2.20 7.34 -5.54
CA ASP A 101 -2.00 8.40 -6.55
C ASP A 101 -1.92 9.84 -6.00
N SER A 102 -2.08 10.05 -4.69
CA SER A 102 -2.10 11.40 -4.10
C SER A 102 -0.82 12.20 -4.38
N GLN A 103 0.35 11.59 -4.15
CA GLN A 103 1.66 12.21 -4.43
C GLN A 103 2.25 11.74 -5.77
N ALA A 104 1.97 10.50 -6.14
CA ALA A 104 2.46 9.82 -7.33
C ALA A 104 1.36 9.64 -8.38
N TYR A 105 0.74 10.72 -8.82
CA TYR A 105 -0.43 10.69 -9.72
C TYR A 105 -0.20 9.86 -10.99
N TYR A 106 0.99 9.96 -11.59
CA TYR A 106 1.39 9.08 -12.68
C TYR A 106 2.40 8.04 -12.19
N GLN A 107 2.12 6.77 -12.46
CA GLN A 107 2.99 5.67 -12.05
C GLN A 107 3.33 4.74 -13.24
N GLU A 108 4.63 4.49 -13.41
CA GLU A 108 5.20 3.60 -14.43
C GLU A 108 5.94 2.45 -13.74
N PHE A 109 5.73 1.24 -14.25
CA PHE A 109 6.38 0.02 -13.75
C PHE A 109 7.08 -0.65 -14.92
N GLU A 110 8.40 -0.76 -14.82
CA GLU A 110 9.24 -1.46 -15.80
C GLU A 110 9.73 -2.75 -15.16
N VAL A 111 9.29 -3.90 -15.69
CA VAL A 111 9.68 -5.22 -15.19
C VAL A 111 10.71 -5.82 -16.12
N THR A 112 11.90 -6.10 -15.61
CA THR A 112 12.98 -6.77 -16.33
C THR A 112 13.19 -8.17 -15.77
N GLN A 113 13.25 -9.15 -16.69
CA GLN A 113 13.50 -10.57 -16.41
C GLN A 113 14.98 -10.84 -16.21
#